data_AF-R0FR46-F1
#
_entry.id   AF-R0FR46-F1
#
_cell.length_a   1.000
_cell.length_b   1.000
_cell.length_c   1.000
_cell.angle_alpha   90.00
_cell.angle_beta   90.00
_cell.angle_gamma   90.00
#
_symmetry.space_group_name_H-M   'P 1'
#
loop_
_entity.id
_entity.type
_entity.pdbx_description
1 polymer ?
#
loop_
_entity_poly.entity_id
_entity_poly.type
_entity_poly.pdbx_seq_one_letter_code
_entity_poly.pdbx_strand_id
1 'polypeptide(L)' 'MALKNSVVVLAGLAIVLAVISPLAGAQSLAPAPSPTSDGTSIDQGIAYLLMVLALVLTYLIHPLDASSSSSYTSFF' A
#
# COMPACT_ATOMS: atom_id res chain seq x y z
N MET A 1 19.91 -23.15 -62.12
CA MET A 1 20.15 -23.88 -60.85
C MET A 1 20.24 -22.93 -59.66
N ALA A 2 21.07 -21.88 -59.72
CA ALA A 2 21.29 -20.92 -58.63
C ALA A 2 20.05 -20.27 -57.99
N LEU A 3 19.01 -19.93 -58.77
CA LEU A 3 17.79 -19.30 -58.24
C LEU A 3 17.02 -20.24 -57.29
N LYS A 4 16.89 -21.52 -57.64
CA LYS A 4 16.18 -22.52 -56.81
C LYS A 4 16.92 -22.75 -55.50
N ASN A 5 18.25 -22.80 -55.53
CA ASN A 5 19.08 -22.90 -54.33
C ASN A 5 18.97 -21.67 -53.43
N SER A 6 18.91 -20.46 -54.00
CA SER A 6 18.75 -19.22 -53.24
C SER A 6 17.41 -19.17 -52.48
N VAL A 7 16.32 -19.60 -53.13
CA VAL A 7 14.99 -19.66 -52.49
C VAL A 7 14.97 -20.65 -51.32
N VAL A 8 15.63 -21.80 -51.46
CA VAL A 8 15.74 -22.80 -50.39
C VAL A 8 16.50 -22.24 -49.18
N VAL A 9 17.59 -21.50 -49.42
CA VAL A 9 18.37 -20.86 -48.36
C VAL A 9 17.55 -19.80 -47.63
N LEU A 10 16.83 -18.96 -48.38
CA LEU A 10 16.00 -17.90 -47.80
C LEU A 10 14.83 -18.46 -47.00
N ALA A 11 14.19 -19.52 -47.48
CA ALA A 11 13.13 -20.23 -46.77
C ALA A 11 13.64 -20.87 -45.47
N GLY A 12 14.83 -21.48 -45.50
CA GLY A 12 15.48 -22.02 -44.30
C GLY A 12 15.74 -20.92 -43.26
N LEU A 13 16.27 -19.78 -43.70
CA LEU A 13 16.51 -18.64 -42.82
C LEU A 13 15.21 -18.10 -42.19
N ALA A 14 14.14 -17.97 -42.98
CA ALA A 14 12.85 -17.50 -42.48
C ALA A 14 12.25 -18.44 -41.43
N ILE A 15 12.36 -19.76 -41.63
CA ILE A 15 11.90 -20.77 -40.67
C ILE A 15 12.72 -20.68 -39.38
N VAL A 16 14.04 -20.57 -39.48
CA VAL A 16 14.94 -20.41 -38.32
C VAL A 16 14.56 -19.15 -37.53
N LEU A 17 14.34 -18.03 -38.20
CA LEU A 17 13.92 -16.79 -37.55
C LEU A 17 12.53 -16.90 -36.91
N ALA A 18 11.58 -17.60 -37.53
CA ALA A 18 10.25 -17.81 -36.98
C ALA A 18 10.26 -18.71 -35.73
N VAL A 19 11.12 -19.73 -35.70
CA VAL A 19 11.28 -20.63 -34.54
C VAL A 19 11.99 -19.92 -33.38
N ILE A 20 12.99 -19.09 -33.68
CA ILE A 20 13.79 -18.34 -32.68
C ILE A 20 13.15 -16.99 -32.33
N SER A 21 12.02 -16.63 -32.92
CA SER A 21 11.22 -15.48 -32.51
C SER A 21 10.09 -15.96 -31.61
N PRO A 22 10.36 -16.33 -30.34
CA PRO A 22 9.29 -16.44 -29.37
C PRO A 22 8.66 -15.06 -29.31
N LEU A 23 7.43 -15.04 -29.83
CA LEU A 23 6.47 -13.96 -29.82
C LEU A 23 6.86 -12.88 -28.80
N ALA A 24 7.40 -11.76 -29.30
CA ALA A 24 7.39 -10.49 -28.59
C ALA A 24 5.94 -9.97 -28.53
N GLY A 25 5.01 -10.83 -28.09
CA GLY A 25 3.78 -10.38 -27.51
C GLY A 25 4.22 -9.70 -26.25
N ALA A 26 4.16 -8.37 -26.24
CA ALA A 26 4.14 -7.61 -25.01
C ALA A 26 3.04 -8.26 -24.16
N GLN A 27 3.44 -9.17 -23.27
CA GLN A 27 2.56 -9.69 -22.25
C GLN A 27 2.19 -8.44 -21.48
N SER A 28 1.00 -7.90 -21.74
CA SER A 28 0.44 -6.89 -20.87
C SER A 28 0.20 -7.63 -19.58
N LEU A 29 1.21 -7.59 -18.70
CA LEU A 29 1.04 -7.94 -17.31
C LEU A 29 -0.17 -7.14 -16.87
N ALA A 30 -1.24 -7.83 -16.46
CA ALA A 30 -2.36 -7.15 -15.84
C ALA A 30 -1.79 -6.18 -14.80
N PRO A 31 -2.24 -4.92 -14.76
CA PRO A 31 -1.72 -3.94 -13.80
C PRO A 31 -1.66 -4.60 -12.42
N ALA A 32 -0.49 -4.57 -11.79
CA ALA A 32 -0.36 -5.09 -10.44
C ALA A 32 -1.44 -4.44 -9.58
N PRO A 33 -2.15 -5.19 -8.71
CA PRO A 33 -3.12 -4.60 -7.80
C PRO A 33 -2.48 -3.40 -7.11
N SER A 34 -3.20 -2.28 -7.08
CA SER A 34 -2.77 -1.09 -6.36
C SER A 34 -2.31 -1.53 -4.96
N PRO A 35 -1.16 -1.07 -4.47
CA PRO A 35 -0.81 -1.28 -3.07
C PRO A 35 -1.94 -0.67 -2.22
N THR A 36 -2.62 -1.50 -1.44
CA THR A 36 -3.55 -1.01 -0.43
C THR A 36 -2.71 -0.44 0.70
N SER A 37 -2.51 0.88 0.68
CA SER A 37 -1.96 1.60 1.82
C SER A 37 -3.09 1.74 2.85
N ASP A 38 -3.24 0.77 3.74
CA ASP A 38 -4.20 0.80 4.85
C ASP A 38 -3.76 1.85 5.90
N GLY A 39 -3.87 3.13 5.54
CA GLY A 39 -3.60 4.28 6.42
C GLY A 39 -4.48 4.33 7.66
N THR A 40 -5.55 3.53 7.67
CA THR A 40 -6.46 3.32 8.81
C THR A 40 -5.75 2.78 10.05
N SER A 41 -4.65 2.04 9.90
CA SER A 41 -3.89 1.53 11.04
C SER A 41 -3.23 2.66 11.86
N ILE A 42 -2.75 3.72 11.20
CA ILE A 42 -2.21 4.92 11.84
C ILE A 42 -3.35 5.71 12.48
N ASP A 43 -4.46 5.88 11.76
CA ASP A 43 -5.64 6.60 12.27
C ASP A 43 -6.25 5.92 13.51
N GLN A 44 -6.28 4.58 13.53
CA GLN A 44 -6.76 3.78 14.66
C GLN A 44 -5.83 3.86 15.87
N GLY A 45 -4.51 3.90 15.63
CA GLY A 45 -3.52 4.11 16.69
C GLY A 45 -3.68 5.48 17.35
N ILE A 46 -3.82 6.54 16.55
CA ILE A 46 -4.09 7.89 17.06
C ILE A 46 -5.45 7.92 17.78
N ALA A 47 -6.49 7.30 17.23
CA ALA A 47 -7.80 7.22 17.87
C ALA A 47 -7.75 6.55 19.26
N TYR A 48 -7.03 5.43 19.39
CA TYR A 48 -6.85 4.75 20.67
C TYR A 48 -6.03 5.59 21.65
N LEU A 49 -4.97 6.26 21.18
CA LEU A 49 -4.15 7.15 22.01
C LEU A 49 -4.97 8.34 22.52
N LEU A 50 -5.80 8.95 21.67
CA LEU A 50 -6.72 10.02 22.06
C LEU A 50 -7.80 9.53 23.02
N MET A 51 -8.33 8.31 22.83
CA MET A 51 -9.31 7.70 23.73
C MET A 51 -8.73 7.49 25.13
N VAL A 52 -7.50 6.96 25.23
CA VAL A 52 -6.81 6.78 26.51
C VAL A 52 -6.46 8.13 27.13
N LEU A 53 -5.97 9.09 26.34
CA LEU A 53 -5.70 10.45 26.82
C LEU A 53 -6.97 11.08 27.41
N ALA A 54 -8.12 10.96 26.75
CA ALA A 54 -9.39 11.46 27.25
C ALA A 54 -9.81 10.77 28.55
N LEU A 55 -9.62 9.44 28.65
CA LEU A 55 -9.88 8.69 29.87
C LEU A 55 -9.00 9.15 31.04
N VAL A 56 -7.71 9.41 30.78
CA VAL A 56 -6.78 9.96 31.78
C VAL A 56 -7.18 11.38 32.18
N LEU A 57 -7.42 12.27 31.21
CA LEU A 57 -7.81 13.66 31.48
C LEU A 57 -9.10 13.72 32.31
N THR A 58 -10.12 12.95 31.94
CA THR A 58 -11.36 12.89 32.72
C THR A 58 -11.10 12.33 34.11
N TYR A 59 -10.35 11.25 34.26
CA TYR A 59 -10.00 10.71 35.58
C TYR A 59 -9.22 11.70 36.46
N LEU A 60 -8.33 12.51 35.86
CA LEU A 60 -7.57 13.53 36.57
C LEU A 60 -8.42 14.74 36.95
N ILE A 61 -9.33 15.20 36.08
CA ILE A 61 -10.16 16.38 36.37
C ILE A 61 -11.11 16.14 37.55
N HIS A 62 -11.64 14.91 37.72
CA HIS A 62 -12.54 14.57 38.84
C HIS A 62 -11.99 14.92 40.25
N PRO A 63 -10.79 14.47 40.67
CA PRO A 63 -10.20 14.84 41.96
C PRO A 63 -9.69 16.29 42.00
N LEU A 64 -9.31 16.88 40.87
CA LEU A 64 -8.87 18.29 40.80
C LEU A 64 -10.04 19.25 41.06
N ASP A 65 -11.23 18.96 40.52
CA ASP A 65 -12.45 19.73 40.79
C ASP A 65 -12.95 19.53 42.22
N ALA A 66 -12.82 18.31 42.77
CA ALA A 66 -13.17 18.03 44.16
C ALA A 66 -12.23 18.76 45.14
N SER A 67 -10.92 18.75 44.87
CA SER A 67 -9.92 19.42 45.72
C SER A 67 -10.08 20.94 45.68
N SER A 68 -10.32 21.54 44.52
CA SER A 68 -10.58 22.99 44.40
C SER A 68 -11.84 23.39 45.17
N SER A 69 -12.93 22.64 45.05
CA SER A 69 -14.17 22.87 45.81
C SER A 69 -13.98 22.77 47.32
N SER A 70 -13.17 21.80 47.77
CA SER A 70 -12.79 21.65 49.19
C SER A 70 -11.92 22.82 49.67
N SER A 71 -10.99 23.30 48.85
CA SER A 71 -10.16 24.46 49.18
C SER A 71 -11.01 25.73 49.30
N TYR A 72 -11.93 26.01 48.38
CA TYR A 72 -12.84 27.16 48.48
C TYR A 72 -13.67 27.12 49.76
N THR A 73 -14.22 25.96 50.13
CA THR A 73 -15.02 25.79 51.35
C THR A 73 -14.19 26.03 52.63
N SER A 74 -12.89 25.72 52.62
CA SER A 74 -12.02 25.88 53.80
C SER A 74 -11.59 27.33 54.11
N PHE A 75 -11.86 28.28 53.21
CA PHE A 75 -11.55 29.71 53.39
C PHE A 75 -12.77 30.57 53.74
N PHE A 76 -13.92 29.96 54.01
CA PHE A 76 -15.11 30.59 54.61
C PHE A 76 -15.40 29.97 55.98
#